data_AF-A0A949DGE6-F1
#
_entry.id   AF-A0A949DGE6-F1
#
_cell.length_a   1.000
_cell.length_b   1.000
_cell.length_c   1.000
_cell.angle_alpha   90.00
_cell.angle_beta   90.00
_cell.angle_gamma   90.00
#
_symmetry.space_group_name_H-M   'P 1'
#
loop_
_entity.id
_entity.type
_entity.pdbx_description
1 polymer ?
#
loop_
_entity_poly.entity_id
_entity_poly.type
_entity_poly.pdbx_seq_one_letter_code
_entity_poly.pdbx_strand_id
1 'polypeptide(L)'
;MVKITVLQGDITTQKVDAIVNAANRSLPHAISPISTGVYGYPKEEAVKIVHQTITDFLKNDQFFHEIRFITHSKEDKELYEKYLMI
;
A
#
# COMPACT_ATOMS: atom_id res chain seq x y z
N MET A 1 0.27 0.94 17.85
CA MET A 1 -0.41 1.50 16.66
C MET A 1 0.56 1.36 15.50
N VAL A 2 0.15 0.74 14.39
CA VAL A 2 1.03 0.52 13.24
C VAL A 2 1.30 1.85 12.54
N LYS A 3 2.56 2.16 12.24
CA LYS A 3 2.91 3.39 11.53
C LYS A 3 2.70 3.20 10.03
N ILE A 4 1.90 4.06 9.40
CA ILE A 4 1.67 4.02 7.96
C ILE A 4 2.33 5.23 7.31
N THR A 5 3.05 4.99 6.21
CA THR A 5 3.72 6.06 5.46
C THR A 5 3.56 5.85 3.96
N VAL A 6 3.51 6.95 3.21
CA VAL A 6 3.51 6.94 1.74
C VAL A 6 4.78 7.63 1.26
N LEU A 7 5.57 6.92 0.46
CA LEU A 7 6.85 7.38 -0.06
C LEU A 7 6.83 7.31 -1.58
N GLN A 8 7.40 8.33 -2.23
CA GLN A 8 7.71 8.23 -3.65
C GLN A 8 9.12 7.67 -3.79
N GLY A 9 9.31 6.63 -4.59
CA GLY A 9 10.64 6.06 -4.84
C GLY A 9 10.63 4.68 -5.48
N ASP A 10 11.80 4.06 -5.48
CA ASP A 10 11.99 2.69 -5.96
C ASP A 10 11.79 1.70 -4.80
N ILE A 11 10.94 0.70 -5.01
CA ILE A 11 10.68 -0.35 -4.04
C ILE A 11 11.90 -1.26 -3.83
N THR A 12 12.75 -1.42 -4.86
CA THR A 12 13.94 -2.28 -4.82
C THR A 12 15.02 -1.75 -3.88
N THR A 13 14.96 -0.46 -3.53
CA THR A 13 15.91 0.17 -2.61
C THR A 13 15.41 0.19 -1.17
N GLN A 14 14.19 -0.31 -0.90
CA GLN A 14 13.61 -0.27 0.45
C GLN A 14 14.07 -1.47 1.28
N LYS A 15 14.52 -1.19 2.51
CA LYS A 15 14.77 -2.22 3.51
C LYS A 15 13.47 -2.47 4.27
N VAL A 16 12.79 -3.55 3.91
CA VAL A 16 11.54 -4.00 4.53
C VAL A 16 11.59 -5.50 4.77
N ASP A 17 10.86 -5.98 5.77
CA ASP A 17 10.82 -7.41 6.11
C ASP A 17 10.15 -8.25 5.00
N ALA A 18 9.24 -7.64 4.24
CA ALA A 18 8.65 -8.26 3.06
C ALA A 18 7.99 -7.25 2.11
N ILE A 19 7.75 -7.72 0.89
CA ILE A 19 7.03 -7.05 -0.20
C ILE A 19 5.82 -7.90 -0.57
N VAL A 20 4.63 -7.33 -0.63
CA VAL A 20 3.41 -7.93 -1.19
C VAL A 20 2.78 -7.08 -2.30
N ASN A 21 1.92 -7.75 -3.03
CA ASN A 21 1.08 -7.16 -4.04
C ASN A 21 -0.35 -7.12 -3.48
N ALA A 22 -1.09 -6.03 -3.74
CA ALA A 22 -2.51 -5.94 -3.44
C ALA A 22 -3.35 -7.07 -4.07
N ALA A 23 -2.80 -7.80 -5.06
CA ALA A 23 -3.49 -8.89 -5.77
C ALA A 23 -3.64 -10.20 -4.96
N ASN A 24 -2.90 -10.40 -3.86
CA ASN A 24 -2.97 -11.65 -3.09
C ASN A 24 -3.57 -11.40 -1.70
N ARG A 25 -4.83 -11.82 -1.50
CA ARG A 25 -5.53 -11.80 -0.19
C ARG A 25 -4.87 -12.69 0.88
N SER A 26 -3.86 -13.48 0.50
CA SER A 26 -3.23 -14.52 1.32
C SER A 26 -1.78 -14.22 1.73
N LEU A 27 -1.20 -13.06 1.39
CA LEU A 27 0.17 -12.71 1.80
C LEU A 27 0.18 -11.52 2.78
N PRO A 28 0.80 -11.67 3.97
CA PRO A 28 0.63 -10.69 5.04
C PRO A 28 1.50 -9.40 4.97
N HIS A 29 2.45 -9.20 4.06
CA HIS A 29 3.48 -8.15 4.28
C HIS A 29 3.85 -7.24 3.08
N ALA A 30 3.41 -5.97 3.13
CA ALA A 30 3.64 -4.78 2.25
C ALA A 30 2.85 -4.62 0.94
N ILE A 31 1.98 -3.62 0.79
CA ILE A 31 1.06 -3.55 -0.36
C ILE A 31 1.57 -2.63 -1.47
N SER A 32 1.82 -3.17 -2.67
CA SER A 32 2.09 -2.38 -3.88
C SER A 32 0.86 -2.25 -4.79
N PRO A 33 0.51 -1.04 -5.29
CA PRO A 33 -0.50 -0.85 -6.32
C PRO A 33 0.05 -1.16 -7.71
N ILE A 34 -0.08 -2.41 -8.16
CA ILE A 34 0.46 -2.84 -9.46
C ILE A 34 -0.58 -2.75 -10.59
N SER A 35 -1.88 -2.65 -10.27
CA SER A 35 -2.95 -2.78 -11.28
C SER A 35 -3.34 -1.49 -12.01
N THR A 36 -2.78 -0.33 -11.67
CA THR A 36 -3.21 0.97 -12.23
C THR A 36 -2.36 1.46 -13.41
N GLY A 37 -1.23 0.81 -13.69
CA GLY A 37 -0.32 1.12 -14.81
C GLY A 37 -0.78 0.45 -16.11
N VAL A 38 -0.02 -0.55 -16.57
CA VAL A 38 -0.28 -1.29 -17.83
C VAL A 38 -1.69 -1.89 -17.90
N TYR A 39 -2.26 -2.27 -16.75
CA TYR A 39 -3.60 -2.86 -16.68
C TYR A 39 -4.76 -1.84 -16.68
N GLY A 40 -4.46 -0.54 -16.53
CA GLY A 40 -5.46 0.53 -16.66
C GLY A 40 -6.57 0.53 -15.59
N TYR A 41 -6.40 -0.16 -14.47
CA TYR A 41 -7.41 -0.14 -13.40
C TYR A 41 -7.55 1.27 -12.80
N PRO A 42 -8.77 1.75 -12.48
CA PRO A 42 -8.95 3.09 -11.94
C PRO A 42 -8.19 3.32 -10.63
N LYS A 43 -7.34 4.36 -10.60
CA LYS A 43 -6.47 4.67 -9.46
C LYS A 43 -7.24 4.90 -8.15
N GLU A 44 -8.34 5.66 -8.22
CA GLU A 44 -9.18 5.95 -7.05
C GLU A 44 -9.88 4.71 -6.48
N GLU A 45 -10.27 3.76 -7.33
CA GLU A 45 -10.87 2.52 -6.87
C GLU A 45 -9.83 1.62 -6.22
N ALA A 46 -8.63 1.54 -6.83
CA ALA A 46 -7.51 0.78 -6.27
C ALA A 46 -7.14 1.27 -4.86
N VAL A 47 -7.00 2.58 -4.65
CA VAL A 47 -6.60 3.12 -3.33
C VAL A 47 -7.65 2.84 -2.25
N LYS A 48 -8.95 2.87 -2.60
CA LYS A 48 -10.04 2.53 -1.67
C LYS A 48 -9.99 1.05 -1.26
N ILE A 49 -9.74 0.15 -2.21
CA ILE A 49 -9.60 -1.29 -1.94
C ILE A 49 -8.39 -1.52 -1.02
N VAL A 50 -7.28 -0.84 -1.29
CA VAL A 50 -6.07 -0.93 -0.48
C VAL A 50 -6.34 -0.44 0.95
N HIS A 51 -6.95 0.73 1.12
CA HIS A 51 -7.32 1.27 2.43
C HIS A 51 -8.19 0.28 3.24
N GLN A 52 -9.23 -0.27 2.61
CA GLN A 52 -10.13 -1.22 3.26
C GLN A 52 -9.38 -2.49 3.67
N THR A 53 -8.54 -3.03 2.79
CA THR A 53 -7.77 -4.25 3.04
C THR A 53 -6.81 -4.07 4.21
N ILE A 54 -6.07 -2.96 4.26
CA ILE A 54 -5.18 -2.65 5.39
C ILE A 54 -5.96 -2.51 6.69
N THR A 55 -7.08 -1.77 6.64
CA THR A 55 -7.91 -1.54 7.82
C THR A 55 -8.43 -2.85 8.39
N ASP A 56 -8.89 -3.77 7.54
CA ASP A 56 -9.39 -5.07 7.99
C ASP A 56 -8.28 -6.02 8.44
N PHE A 57 -7.11 -5.92 7.82
CA PHE A 57 -5.93 -6.68 8.21
C PHE A 57 -5.41 -6.24 9.59
N LEU A 58 -5.26 -4.92 9.81
CA LEU A 58 -4.78 -4.35 11.07
C LEU A 58 -5.76 -4.54 12.25
N LYS A 59 -7.05 -4.80 12.01
CA LYS A 59 -8.00 -5.17 13.07
C LYS A 59 -7.66 -6.53 13.70
N ASN A 60 -7.05 -7.43 12.93
CA ASN A 60 -6.88 -8.83 13.31
C ASN A 60 -5.42 -9.21 13.61
N ASP A 61 -4.46 -8.32 13.34
CA ASP A 61 -3.04 -8.64 13.40
C ASP A 61 -2.23 -7.55 14.14
N GLN A 62 -1.40 -7.96 15.11
CA GLN A 62 -0.53 -7.09 15.91
C GLN A 62 0.96 -7.18 15.53
N PHE A 63 1.33 -7.93 14.49
CA PHE A 63 2.75 -8.17 14.19
C PHE A 63 3.48 -7.00 13.51
N PHE A 64 2.73 -6.04 12.93
CA PHE A 64 3.33 -4.98 12.12
C PHE A 64 3.69 -3.76 12.94
N HIS A 65 4.94 -3.32 12.81
CA HIS A 65 5.40 -2.07 13.38
C HIS A 65 5.24 -0.90 12.40
N GLU A 66 5.44 -1.15 11.10
CA GLU A 66 5.36 -0.13 10.05
C GLU A 66 4.87 -0.72 8.71
N ILE A 67 4.05 0.03 7.99
CA ILE A 67 3.64 -0.24 6.60
C ILE A 67 4.04 0.95 5.74
N ARG A 68 4.73 0.69 4.62
CA ARG A 68 5.19 1.71 3.67
C ARG A 68 4.55 1.49 2.30
N PHE A 69 3.83 2.48 1.80
CA PHE A 69 3.32 2.54 0.43
C PHE A 69 4.36 3.23 -0.44
N ILE A 70 4.98 2.49 -1.35
CA ILE A 70 5.99 3.03 -2.26
C ILE A 70 5.34 3.27 -3.61
N THR A 71 5.22 4.54 -4.00
CA THR A 71 4.67 4.93 -5.30
C THR A 71 5.77 5.42 -6.24
N HIS A 72 5.59 5.20 -7.54
CA HIS A 72 6.56 5.68 -8.53
C HIS A 72 6.31 7.17 -8.87
N SER A 73 5.04 7.55 -9.02
CA SER A 73 4.65 8.91 -9.41
C SER A 73 4.23 9.75 -8.20
N LYS A 74 4.43 11.06 -8.34
CA LYS A 74 3.95 12.06 -7.37
C LYS A 74 2.42 12.06 -7.27
N GLU A 75 1.72 11.91 -8.40
CA GLU A 75 0.26 11.84 -8.45
C GLU A 75 -0.28 10.66 -7.61
N ASP A 76 0.33 9.48 -7.75
CA ASP A 76 -0.08 8.31 -6.97
C ASP A 76 0.24 8.52 -5.48
N LYS A 77 1.37 9.19 -5.16
CA LYS A 77 1.69 9.53 -3.77
C LYS A 77 0.58 10.40 -3.17
N GLU A 78 0.22 11.49 -3.82
CA GLU A 78 -0.81 12.42 -3.35
C GLU A 78 -2.18 11.75 -3.21
N LEU A 79 -2.51 10.85 -4.15
CA LEU A 79 -3.71 10.03 -4.07
C LEU A 79 -3.70 9.12 -2.85
N TYR A 80 -2.60 8.41 -2.61
CA TYR A 80 -2.47 7.53 -1.44
C TYR A 80 -2.49 8.33 -0.12
N GLU A 81 -1.81 9.47 -0.05
CA GLU A 81 -1.84 10.35 1.10
C GLU A 81 -3.27 10.84 1.39
N LYS A 82 -4.06 11.20 0.37
CA LYS A 82 -5.45 11.64 0.55
C LYS A 82 -6.35 10.57 1.17
N TYR A 83 -6.18 9.30 0.80
CA TYR A 83 -7.07 8.21 1.20
C TYR A 83 -6.57 7.41 2.41
N LEU A 84 -5.27 7.43 2.69
CA LEU A 84 -4.65 6.73 3.81
C LEU A 84 -4.30 7.67 4.98
N MET A 85 -4.94 8.84 5.10
CA MET A 85 -4.85 9.65 6.32
C MET A 85 -5.43 8.86 7.50
N ILE A 86 -4.56 8.14 8.21
CA ILE A 86 -4.81 7.40 9.46
C ILE A 86 -3.89 7.95 10.55
#